data_AF-A0A9W6I7S0-F1
#
_entry.id   AF-A0A9W6I7S0-F1
#
_cell.length_a   1.000
_cell.length_b   1.000
_cell.length_c   1.000
_cell.angle_alpha   90.00
_cell.angle_beta   90.00
_cell.angle_gamma   90.00
#
_symmetry.space_group_name_H-M   'P 1'
#
loop_
_entity.id
_entity.type
_entity.pdbx_description
1 polymer ?
#
loop_
_entity_poly.entity_id
_entity_poly.type
_entity_poly.pdbx_seq_one_letter_code
_entity_poly.pdbx_strand_id
1 'polypeptide(L)'
;MRTPPSTRTGHREPLPRDGTRDCGVLERVIHRRWSGPPRRELVAAVDELAGLPVHLATRLAEDLDGIWLGADVLPEPPEPDDSCDARVAADSAGIHVGRTIVISGGAHSSGALVHHMIGHVLCDLDEMDQTPEWRRIMNFCRPLLALDRYRDCSSEWWAETYALCASRRVDRLTRLLADDVQAAAAVAAYHQRRHGWVR
;
A
#
# COMPACT_ATOMS: atom_id res chain seq x y z
N MET A 1 -61.22 7.11 1.45
CA MET A 1 -59.91 7.60 1.94
C MET A 1 -58.85 6.62 1.47
N ARG A 2 -58.00 7.00 0.49
CA ARG A 2 -56.93 6.14 -0.04
C ARG A 2 -55.62 6.55 0.62
N THR A 3 -54.95 5.63 1.29
CA THR A 3 -53.61 5.80 1.84
C THR A 3 -52.61 5.98 0.69
N PRO A 4 -51.67 6.93 0.75
CA PRO A 4 -50.67 7.06 -0.31
C PRO A 4 -49.62 5.94 -0.18
N PRO A 5 -49.00 5.50 -1.28
CA PRO A 5 -47.93 4.52 -1.22
C PRO A 5 -46.67 5.14 -0.61
N SER A 6 -46.14 4.48 0.41
CA SER A 6 -44.85 4.81 1.02
C SER A 6 -43.75 4.70 -0.03
N THR A 7 -43.12 5.82 -0.37
CA THR A 7 -41.88 5.87 -1.14
C THR A 7 -40.78 5.21 -0.35
N ARG A 8 -40.45 3.96 -0.71
CA ARG A 8 -39.29 3.25 -0.19
C ARG A 8 -38.04 3.96 -0.72
N THR A 9 -37.50 4.88 0.07
CA THR A 9 -36.15 5.41 -0.11
C THR A 9 -35.20 4.22 -0.24
N GLY A 10 -34.63 4.05 -1.43
CA GLY A 10 -33.61 3.04 -1.68
C GLY A 10 -32.41 3.33 -0.80
N HIS A 11 -32.34 2.67 0.36
CA HIS A 11 -31.07 2.41 0.99
C HIS A 11 -30.24 1.66 -0.03
N ARG A 12 -29.23 2.33 -0.59
CA ARG A 12 -28.17 1.70 -1.37
C ARG A 12 -27.64 0.58 -0.46
N GLU A 13 -27.93 -0.66 -0.79
CA GLU A 13 -27.40 -1.80 -0.05
C GLU A 13 -25.88 -1.58 0.08
N PRO A 14 -25.29 -1.77 1.28
CA PRO A 14 -23.85 -1.73 1.40
C PRO A 14 -23.27 -2.66 0.35
N LEU A 15 -22.27 -2.19 -0.39
CA LEU A 15 -21.57 -3.00 -1.37
C LEU A 15 -21.26 -4.38 -0.76
N PRO A 16 -21.49 -5.49 -1.49
CA PRO A 16 -21.14 -6.81 -1.03
C PRO A 16 -19.69 -6.81 -0.52
N ARG A 17 -19.48 -7.22 0.73
CA ARG A 17 -18.14 -7.35 1.34
C ARG A 17 -17.51 -8.68 0.93
N ASP A 18 -17.57 -8.99 -0.36
CA ASP A 18 -17.14 -10.25 -0.95
C ASP A 18 -15.84 -10.13 -1.75
N GLY A 19 -15.18 -8.96 -1.68
CA GLY A 19 -13.92 -8.70 -2.38
C GLY A 19 -14.07 -8.49 -3.90
N THR A 20 -15.29 -8.28 -4.40
CA THR A 20 -15.57 -8.15 -5.84
C THR A 20 -15.74 -6.71 -6.33
N ARG A 21 -15.50 -5.72 -5.46
CA ARG A 21 -15.57 -4.31 -5.87
C ARG A 21 -14.64 -4.05 -7.05
N ASP A 22 -15.20 -3.36 -8.05
CA ASP A 22 -14.50 -2.96 -9.26
C ASP A 22 -13.40 -1.93 -8.94
N CYS A 23 -12.18 -2.27 -9.33
CA CYS A 23 -10.97 -1.45 -9.23
C CYS A 23 -10.67 -0.69 -10.53
N GLY A 24 -11.58 -0.71 -11.51
CA GLY A 24 -11.47 0.01 -12.76
C GLY A 24 -10.30 -0.46 -13.61
N VAL A 25 -9.40 0.44 -13.98
CA VAL A 25 -8.27 0.14 -14.88
C VAL A 25 -7.30 -0.91 -14.33
N LEU A 26 -7.28 -1.09 -13.00
CA LEU A 26 -6.48 -2.11 -12.31
C LEU A 26 -7.00 -3.53 -12.50
N GLU A 27 -8.25 -3.71 -12.91
CA GLU A 27 -8.80 -5.05 -13.19
C GLU A 27 -8.00 -5.80 -14.27
N ARG A 28 -7.24 -5.08 -15.10
CA ARG A 28 -6.34 -5.65 -16.11
C ARG A 28 -5.18 -6.47 -15.50
N VAL A 29 -4.80 -6.15 -14.28
CA VAL A 29 -3.64 -6.75 -13.58
C VAL A 29 -4.02 -7.35 -12.23
N ILE A 30 -5.25 -7.17 -11.73
CA ILE A 30 -5.70 -7.76 -10.47
C ILE A 30 -6.10 -9.22 -10.67
N HIS A 31 -5.56 -10.08 -9.81
CA HIS A 31 -5.89 -11.50 -9.75
C HIS A 31 -6.35 -11.87 -8.34
N ARG A 32 -7.65 -12.15 -8.21
CA ARG A 32 -8.30 -12.54 -6.95
C ARG A 32 -8.33 -14.06 -6.83
N ARG A 33 -7.79 -14.62 -5.76
CA ARG A 33 -7.77 -16.08 -5.51
C ARG A 33 -8.10 -16.40 -4.05
N TRP A 34 -9.26 -16.99 -3.86
CA TRP A 34 -9.71 -17.53 -2.57
C TRP A 34 -10.78 -18.58 -2.83
N SER A 35 -10.77 -19.65 -2.03
CA SER A 35 -11.79 -20.71 -2.07
C SER A 35 -12.87 -20.43 -1.02
N GLY A 36 -13.91 -19.69 -1.39
CA GLY A 36 -15.00 -19.28 -0.48
C GLY A 36 -14.94 -17.80 -0.11
N PRO A 37 -15.63 -17.36 0.97
CA PRO A 37 -15.62 -15.95 1.36
C PRO A 37 -14.20 -15.44 1.68
N PRO A 38 -13.75 -14.31 1.11
CA PRO A 38 -12.41 -13.79 1.38
C PRO A 38 -12.26 -13.32 2.82
N ARG A 39 -11.01 -13.34 3.30
CA ARG A 39 -10.64 -12.73 4.59
C ARG A 39 -10.93 -11.23 4.56
N ARG A 40 -11.28 -10.66 5.71
CA ARG A 40 -11.66 -9.25 5.84
C ARG A 40 -10.54 -8.32 5.33
N GLU A 41 -9.30 -8.68 5.57
CA GLU A 41 -8.11 -7.93 5.17
C GLU A 41 -7.99 -7.87 3.64
N LEU A 42 -8.34 -8.96 2.93
CA LEU A 42 -8.35 -8.99 1.47
C LEU A 42 -9.50 -8.14 0.90
N VAL A 43 -10.67 -8.15 1.54
CA VAL A 43 -11.77 -7.24 1.17
C VAL A 43 -11.35 -5.79 1.33
N ALA A 44 -10.70 -5.45 2.45
CA ALA A 44 -10.17 -4.11 2.69
C ALA A 44 -9.10 -3.73 1.65
N ALA A 45 -8.23 -4.68 1.27
CA ALA A 45 -7.24 -4.45 0.23
C ALA A 45 -7.88 -4.12 -1.13
N VAL A 46 -8.93 -4.85 -1.52
CA VAL A 46 -9.71 -4.53 -2.72
C VAL A 46 -10.35 -3.15 -2.62
N ASP A 47 -10.94 -2.81 -1.47
CA ASP A 47 -11.53 -1.49 -1.24
C ASP A 47 -10.50 -0.34 -1.34
N GLU A 48 -9.28 -0.56 -0.84
CA GLU A 48 -8.18 0.41 -0.95
C GLU A 48 -7.71 0.55 -2.40
N LEU A 49 -7.53 -0.55 -3.13
CA LEU A 49 -7.17 -0.53 -4.56
C LEU A 49 -8.24 0.19 -5.40
N ALA A 50 -9.52 -0.08 -5.15
CA ALA A 50 -10.63 0.58 -5.82
C ALA A 50 -10.76 2.07 -5.46
N GLY A 51 -10.12 2.52 -4.38
CA GLY A 51 -10.10 3.91 -3.93
C GLY A 51 -8.92 4.72 -4.48
N LEU A 52 -8.01 4.12 -5.25
CA LEU A 52 -6.81 4.81 -5.71
C LEU A 52 -7.13 5.96 -6.68
N PRO A 53 -6.35 7.06 -6.65
CA PRO A 53 -6.44 8.09 -7.67
C PRO A 53 -6.22 7.51 -9.08
N VAL A 54 -7.01 7.95 -10.05
CA VAL A 54 -7.02 7.41 -11.43
C VAL A 54 -5.62 7.38 -12.05
N HIS A 55 -4.83 8.45 -11.91
CA HIS A 55 -3.47 8.49 -12.48
C HIS A 55 -2.55 7.41 -11.90
N LEU A 56 -2.69 7.10 -10.60
CA LEU A 56 -1.91 6.06 -9.94
C LEU A 56 -2.40 4.68 -10.35
N ALA A 57 -3.72 4.47 -10.38
CA ALA A 57 -4.33 3.23 -10.85
C ALA A 57 -3.93 2.90 -12.30
N THR A 58 -3.95 3.90 -13.20
CA THR A 58 -3.52 3.75 -14.58
C THR A 58 -2.05 3.38 -14.66
N ARG A 59 -1.19 4.12 -13.95
CA ARG A 59 0.26 3.84 -13.93
C ARG A 59 0.54 2.42 -13.47
N LEU A 60 -0.03 1.99 -12.34
CA LEU A 60 0.13 0.63 -11.84
C LEU A 60 -0.36 -0.42 -12.83
N ALA A 61 -1.47 -0.18 -13.53
CA ALA A 61 -1.99 -1.10 -14.53
C ALA A 61 -1.16 -1.17 -15.82
N GLU A 62 -0.28 -0.20 -16.09
CA GLU A 62 0.66 -0.18 -17.21
C GLU A 62 2.03 -0.76 -16.81
N ASP A 63 2.44 -0.52 -15.56
CA ASP A 63 3.77 -0.84 -15.04
C ASP A 63 3.84 -2.15 -14.24
N LEU A 64 2.71 -2.80 -13.94
CA LEU A 64 2.72 -4.10 -13.26
C LEU A 64 2.30 -5.23 -14.20
N ASP A 65 2.91 -6.38 -13.98
CA ASP A 65 2.52 -7.64 -14.59
C ASP A 65 1.38 -8.29 -13.81
N GLY A 66 1.26 -8.01 -12.50
CA GLY A 66 0.17 -8.52 -11.67
C GLY A 66 0.08 -7.97 -10.25
N ILE A 67 -1.15 -7.87 -9.75
CA ILE A 67 -1.53 -7.61 -8.37
C ILE A 67 -2.35 -8.82 -7.88
N TRP A 68 -1.72 -9.69 -7.12
CA TRP A 68 -2.32 -10.93 -6.66
C TRP A 68 -2.89 -10.78 -5.25
N LEU A 69 -4.16 -11.14 -5.07
CA LEU A 69 -4.88 -11.07 -3.80
C LEU A 69 -5.30 -12.46 -3.37
N GLY A 70 -4.80 -12.95 -2.24
CA GLY A 70 -5.18 -14.24 -1.70
C GLY A 70 -4.09 -14.95 -0.89
N ALA A 71 -4.52 -15.85 0.00
CA ALA A 71 -3.60 -16.68 0.78
C ALA A 71 -2.92 -17.78 -0.07
N ASP A 72 -3.59 -18.24 -1.12
CA ASP A 72 -3.15 -19.37 -1.96
C ASP A 72 -2.28 -18.92 -3.16
N VAL A 73 -1.70 -17.71 -3.08
CA VAL A 73 -1.13 -17.01 -4.26
C VAL A 73 0.35 -16.71 -4.13
N LEU A 74 0.98 -17.08 -3.03
CA LEU A 74 2.41 -16.89 -2.88
C LEU A 74 3.10 -17.83 -3.88
N PRO A 75 3.81 -17.31 -4.91
CA PRO A 75 4.79 -18.13 -5.61
C PRO A 75 5.82 -18.64 -4.60
N GLU A 76 6.57 -19.68 -4.94
CA GLU A 76 7.74 -20.07 -4.14
C GLU A 76 8.58 -18.82 -3.87
N PRO A 77 9.00 -18.58 -2.62
CA PRO A 77 9.80 -17.42 -2.30
C PRO A 77 11.03 -17.42 -3.21
N PRO A 78 11.40 -16.29 -3.86
CA PRO A 78 12.69 -16.19 -4.50
C PRO A 78 13.79 -16.55 -3.50
N GLU A 79 14.89 -17.10 -4.01
CA GLU A 79 16.08 -17.35 -3.18
C GLU A 79 16.42 -16.06 -2.41
N PRO A 80 16.66 -16.15 -1.09
CA PRO A 80 17.03 -14.98 -0.31
C PRO A 80 18.33 -14.42 -0.90
N ASP A 81 18.26 -13.22 -1.46
CA ASP A 81 19.44 -12.41 -1.73
C ASP A 81 19.61 -11.37 -0.62
N ASP A 82 20.80 -10.80 -0.52
CA ASP A 82 21.12 -9.78 0.49
C ASP A 82 20.43 -8.43 0.21
N SER A 83 19.49 -8.36 -0.74
CA SER A 83 18.73 -7.14 -0.98
C SER A 83 17.75 -6.88 0.18
N CYS A 84 17.58 -5.59 0.42
CA CYS A 84 16.50 -5.04 1.22
C CYS A 84 15.12 -5.66 0.96
N ASP A 85 14.84 -5.98 -0.31
CA ASP A 85 13.49 -6.26 -0.82
C ASP A 85 13.18 -7.76 -0.85
N ALA A 86 14.18 -8.64 -0.72
CA ALA A 86 14.02 -10.09 -0.88
C ALA A 86 13.50 -10.85 0.35
N ARG A 87 12.93 -10.18 1.36
CA ARG A 87 12.33 -10.89 2.52
C ARG A 87 10.94 -11.42 2.18
N VAL A 88 10.89 -12.35 1.25
CA VAL A 88 9.70 -13.16 0.96
C VAL A 88 9.60 -14.26 2.00
N ALA A 89 9.11 -13.90 3.20
CA ALA A 89 8.68 -14.92 4.15
C ALA A 89 7.37 -15.53 3.63
N ALA A 90 7.25 -16.86 3.67
CA ALA A 90 6.02 -17.59 3.33
C ALA A 90 4.79 -17.15 4.15
N ASP A 91 5.00 -16.43 5.26
CA ASP A 91 3.97 -15.85 6.13
C ASP A 91 3.84 -14.32 6.00
N SER A 92 4.47 -13.69 5.00
CA SER A 92 4.35 -12.25 4.81
C SER A 92 2.94 -11.90 4.33
N ALA A 93 2.36 -10.85 4.93
CA ALA A 93 1.07 -10.32 4.50
C ALA A 93 1.11 -9.70 3.09
N GLY A 94 2.30 -9.35 2.59
CA GLY A 94 2.51 -8.87 1.23
C GLY A 94 3.95 -9.04 0.73
N ILE A 95 4.10 -9.15 -0.58
CA ILE A 95 5.37 -9.40 -1.27
C ILE A 95 5.44 -8.51 -2.52
N HIS A 96 6.61 -7.93 -2.77
CA HIS A 96 6.94 -7.22 -4.00
C HIS A 96 8.14 -7.91 -4.64
N VAL A 97 7.97 -8.39 -5.88
CA VAL A 97 9.06 -9.01 -6.66
C VAL A 97 8.94 -8.55 -8.10
N GLY A 98 9.92 -7.76 -8.54
CA GLY A 98 9.90 -7.12 -9.85
C GLY A 98 8.58 -6.38 -10.09
N ARG A 99 7.92 -6.66 -11.22
CA ARG A 99 6.66 -6.01 -11.61
C ARG A 99 5.42 -6.67 -11.02
N THR A 100 5.55 -7.40 -9.91
CA THR A 100 4.43 -8.12 -9.28
C THR A 100 4.34 -7.80 -7.80
N ILE A 101 3.11 -7.56 -7.33
CA ILE A 101 2.80 -7.54 -5.90
C ILE A 101 1.81 -8.64 -5.53
N VAL A 102 2.02 -9.23 -4.36
CA VAL A 102 1.10 -10.20 -3.74
C VAL A 102 0.64 -9.62 -2.41
N ILE A 103 -0.65 -9.75 -2.12
CA ILE A 103 -1.28 -9.38 -0.85
C ILE A 103 -2.07 -10.59 -0.37
N SER A 104 -1.57 -11.26 0.65
CA SER A 104 -2.18 -12.45 1.26
C SER A 104 -3.02 -12.12 2.49
N GLY A 105 -2.79 -10.94 3.08
CA GLY A 105 -3.35 -10.54 4.37
C GLY A 105 -2.66 -11.24 5.55
N GLY A 106 -3.01 -10.84 6.77
CA GLY A 106 -2.38 -11.38 7.99
C GLY A 106 -1.57 -10.33 8.75
N ALA A 107 -0.70 -10.79 9.66
CA ALA A 107 0.06 -9.92 10.53
C ALA A 107 1.18 -9.20 9.77
N HIS A 108 1.29 -7.89 9.94
CA HIS A 108 2.36 -7.07 9.36
C HIS A 108 2.67 -5.87 10.25
N SER A 109 3.87 -5.32 10.14
CA SER A 109 4.27 -4.10 10.87
C SER A 109 3.98 -2.80 10.11
N SER A 110 3.61 -2.86 8.83
CA SER A 110 3.26 -1.66 8.06
C SER A 110 2.02 -0.97 8.62
N GLY A 111 1.99 0.36 8.51
CA GLY A 111 0.83 1.18 8.84
C GLY A 111 -0.29 1.15 7.82
N ALA A 112 -0.04 0.77 6.57
CA ALA A 112 -1.05 0.66 5.52
C ALA A 112 -0.53 -0.28 4.42
N LEU A 113 -0.83 -1.58 4.54
CA LEU A 113 -0.18 -2.63 3.75
C LEU A 113 -0.29 -2.41 2.23
N VAL A 114 -1.49 -2.15 1.70
CA VAL A 114 -1.69 -1.98 0.25
C VAL A 114 -0.87 -0.81 -0.28
N HIS A 115 -0.94 0.34 0.40
CA HIS A 115 -0.14 1.49 0.02
C HIS A 115 1.36 1.28 0.22
N HIS A 116 1.78 0.45 1.18
CA HIS A 116 3.18 0.07 1.34
C HIS A 116 3.68 -0.77 0.17
N MET A 117 2.89 -1.74 -0.29
CA MET A 117 3.23 -2.52 -1.48
C MET A 117 3.30 -1.65 -2.74
N ILE A 118 2.35 -0.73 -2.91
CA ILE A 118 2.41 0.29 -3.98
C ILE A 118 3.65 1.17 -3.81
N GLY A 119 4.02 1.50 -2.57
CA GLY A 119 5.22 2.24 -2.24
C GLY A 119 6.49 1.54 -2.75
N HIS A 120 6.62 0.23 -2.55
CA HIS A 120 7.72 -0.54 -3.13
C HIS A 120 7.75 -0.45 -4.65
N VAL A 121 6.61 -0.66 -5.31
CA VAL A 121 6.50 -0.56 -6.77
C VAL A 121 6.96 0.80 -7.29
N LEU A 122 6.43 1.88 -6.70
CA LEU A 122 6.80 3.24 -7.13
C LEU A 122 8.27 3.55 -6.82
N CYS A 123 8.79 3.03 -5.72
CA CYS A 123 10.19 3.21 -5.35
C CYS A 123 11.12 2.54 -6.34
N ASP A 124 10.82 1.30 -6.70
CA ASP A 124 11.62 0.49 -7.63
C ASP A 124 11.59 1.05 -9.05
N LEU A 125 10.39 1.35 -9.58
CA LEU A 125 10.22 1.88 -10.94
C LEU A 125 10.96 3.21 -11.18
N ASP A 126 10.99 4.08 -10.18
CA ASP A 126 11.58 5.43 -10.28
C ASP A 126 12.92 5.56 -9.53
N GLU A 127 13.45 4.47 -8.98
CA GLU A 127 14.65 4.44 -8.11
C GLU A 127 14.60 5.52 -7.01
N MET A 128 13.45 5.68 -6.38
CA MET A 128 13.13 6.84 -5.55
C MET A 128 14.05 6.99 -4.34
N ASP A 129 14.41 5.86 -3.74
CA ASP A 129 15.28 5.80 -2.58
C ASP A 129 16.74 6.15 -2.92
N GLN A 130 17.10 6.13 -4.21
CA GLN A 130 18.41 6.52 -4.72
C GLN A 130 18.50 8.01 -5.07
N THR A 131 17.38 8.74 -5.07
CA THR A 131 17.39 10.17 -5.40
C THR A 131 18.21 10.98 -4.38
N PRO A 132 18.97 12.02 -4.80
CA PRO A 132 19.74 12.86 -3.88
C PRO A 132 18.87 13.55 -2.81
N GLU A 133 17.62 13.91 -3.15
CA GLU A 133 16.68 14.49 -2.20
C GLU A 133 16.29 13.48 -1.12
N TRP A 134 15.93 12.25 -1.51
CA TRP A 134 15.60 11.22 -0.53
C TRP A 134 16.77 10.84 0.36
N ARG A 135 17.98 10.70 -0.19
CA ARG A 135 19.19 10.42 0.62
C ARG A 135 19.41 11.46 1.72
N ARG A 136 19.09 12.74 1.47
CA ARG A 136 19.15 13.79 2.51
C ARG A 136 18.08 13.59 3.58
N ILE A 137 16.85 13.27 3.18
CA ILE A 137 15.76 12.95 4.11
C ILE A 137 16.13 11.73 4.96
N MET A 138 16.65 10.68 4.34
CA MET A 138 17.08 9.46 5.01
C MET A 138 18.20 9.75 6.02
N ASN A 139 19.22 10.53 5.64
CA ASN A 139 20.29 10.91 6.56
C ASN A 139 19.78 11.70 7.77
N PHE A 140 18.78 12.54 7.58
CA PHE A 140 18.13 13.28 8.65
C PHE A 140 17.27 12.37 9.56
N CYS A 141 16.53 11.43 8.98
CA CYS A 141 15.63 10.54 9.71
C CYS A 141 16.34 9.38 10.42
N ARG A 142 17.46 8.88 9.86
CA ARG A 142 18.20 7.70 10.34
C ARG A 142 18.43 7.65 11.86
N PRO A 143 18.89 8.74 12.53
CA PRO A 143 19.10 8.71 13.98
C PRO A 143 17.80 8.66 14.80
N LEU A 144 16.65 8.99 14.21
CA LEU A 144 15.34 9.04 14.88
C LEU A 144 14.55 7.74 14.72
N LEU A 145 14.91 6.90 13.73
CA LEU A 145 14.16 5.69 13.41
C LEU A 145 14.33 4.63 14.50
N ALA A 146 13.21 4.26 15.12
CA ALA A 146 13.17 3.26 16.19
C ALA A 146 13.34 1.81 15.70
N LEU A 147 13.05 1.54 14.42
CA LEU A 147 13.07 0.19 13.84
C LEU A 147 14.23 0.03 12.86
N ASP A 148 15.08 -0.97 13.09
CA ASP A 148 16.27 -1.26 12.27
C ASP A 148 15.90 -1.50 10.81
N ARG A 149 14.76 -2.16 10.52
CA ARG A 149 14.29 -2.37 9.13
C ARG A 149 14.16 -1.09 8.32
N TYR A 150 13.75 0.03 8.94
CA TYR A 150 13.63 1.31 8.25
C TYR A 150 14.93 2.10 8.29
N ARG A 151 15.74 1.88 9.32
CA ARG A 151 17.05 2.52 9.43
C ARG A 151 17.98 1.98 8.35
N ASP A 152 18.08 0.66 8.23
CA ASP A 152 19.10 0.01 7.43
C ASP A 152 18.67 -0.17 5.98
N CYS A 153 17.38 -0.03 5.70
CA CYS A 153 16.83 -0.18 4.37
C CYS A 153 16.07 1.07 3.89
N SER A 154 16.63 1.75 2.89
CA SER A 154 16.09 3.00 2.36
C SER A 154 14.80 2.82 1.56
N SER A 155 14.70 1.75 0.75
CA SER A 155 13.50 1.40 -0.02
C SER A 155 12.31 1.10 0.89
N GLU A 156 12.52 0.29 1.93
CA GLU A 156 11.54 -0.04 2.97
C GLU A 156 11.03 1.21 3.70
N TRP A 157 11.92 2.14 4.06
CA TRP A 157 11.51 3.40 4.66
C TRP A 157 10.74 4.29 3.69
N TRP A 158 11.16 4.33 2.43
CA TRP A 158 10.45 5.07 1.39
C TRP A 158 9.02 4.54 1.23
N ALA A 159 8.86 3.23 1.10
CA ALA A 159 7.57 2.57 0.94
C ALA A 159 6.64 2.79 2.15
N GLU A 160 7.15 2.66 3.39
CA GLU A 160 6.35 2.89 4.59
C GLU A 160 5.93 4.35 4.72
N THR A 161 6.84 5.31 4.49
CA THR A 161 6.50 6.74 4.59
C THR A 161 5.51 7.16 3.52
N TYR A 162 5.65 6.65 2.29
CA TYR A 162 4.66 6.81 1.24
C TYR A 162 3.30 6.30 1.73
N ALA A 163 3.25 5.08 2.26
CA ALA A 163 2.03 4.44 2.73
C ALA A 163 1.31 5.24 3.83
N LEU A 164 2.07 5.73 4.80
CA LEU A 164 1.54 6.53 5.90
C LEU A 164 1.02 7.89 5.41
N CYS A 165 1.68 8.53 4.45
CA CYS A 165 1.21 9.78 3.86
C CYS A 165 -0.06 9.56 3.02
N ALA A 166 -0.04 8.56 2.14
CA ALA A 166 -1.15 8.15 1.28
C ALA A 166 -2.42 7.83 2.07
N SER A 167 -2.27 7.09 3.17
CA SER A 167 -3.35 6.67 4.06
C SER A 167 -3.70 7.66 5.16
N ARG A 168 -3.10 8.87 5.14
CA ARG A 168 -3.35 9.97 6.11
C ARG A 168 -3.02 9.60 7.57
N ARG A 169 -2.00 8.77 7.79
CA ARG A 169 -1.52 8.29 9.11
C ARG A 169 -0.24 9.01 9.56
N VAL A 170 -0.22 10.34 9.46
CA VAL A 170 0.95 11.18 9.79
C VAL A 170 1.30 11.12 11.29
N ASP A 171 0.32 10.85 12.15
CA ASP A 171 0.54 10.59 13.58
C ASP A 171 1.44 9.35 13.80
N ARG A 172 1.24 8.28 13.02
CA ARG A 172 2.07 7.09 13.07
C ARG A 172 3.46 7.34 12.49
N LEU A 173 3.55 8.14 11.42
CA LEU A 173 4.84 8.58 10.88
C LEU A 173 5.66 9.31 11.95
N THR A 174 5.02 10.20 12.70
CA THR A 174 5.65 10.96 13.80
C THR A 174 6.17 10.01 14.88
N ARG A 175 5.38 9.02 15.29
CA ARG A 175 5.83 8.00 16.27
C ARG A 175 7.03 7.17 15.79
N LEU A 176 7.11 6.87 14.50
CA LEU A 176 8.26 6.14 13.93
C LEU A 176 9.56 6.96 13.93
N LEU A 177 9.44 8.29 14.03
CA LEU A 177 10.52 9.26 14.07
C LEU A 177 10.74 9.83 15.48
N ALA A 178 10.54 9.00 16.51
CA ALA A 178 10.73 9.39 17.93
C ALA A 178 9.93 10.64 18.33
N ASP A 179 8.71 10.77 17.80
CA ASP A 179 7.83 11.92 17.99
C ASP A 179 8.37 13.28 17.47
N ASP A 180 9.38 13.25 16.59
CA ASP A 180 9.91 14.45 15.93
C ASP A 180 8.96 14.93 14.82
N VAL A 181 8.19 15.96 15.16
CA VAL A 181 7.19 16.58 14.28
C VAL A 181 7.84 17.25 13.06
N GLN A 182 9.06 17.78 13.18
CA GLN A 182 9.74 18.45 12.07
C GLN A 182 10.23 17.43 11.04
N ALA A 183 10.77 16.30 11.50
CA ALA A 183 11.11 15.18 10.62
C ALA A 183 9.89 14.60 9.92
N ALA A 184 8.80 14.37 10.65
CA ALA A 184 7.55 13.89 10.06
C ALA A 184 7.01 14.88 9.01
N ALA A 185 7.04 16.18 9.29
CA ALA A 185 6.61 17.21 8.35
C ALA A 185 7.48 17.28 7.09
N ALA A 186 8.81 17.15 7.23
CA ALA A 186 9.73 17.13 6.10
C ALA A 186 9.47 15.94 5.16
N VAL A 187 9.29 14.74 5.74
CA VAL A 187 8.95 13.51 5.01
C VAL A 187 7.58 13.64 4.32
N ALA A 188 6.56 14.11 5.04
CA ALA A 188 5.23 14.29 4.46
C ALA A 188 5.23 15.32 3.31
N ALA A 189 5.97 16.42 3.47
CA ALA A 189 6.10 17.43 2.42
C ALA A 189 6.80 16.90 1.17
N TYR A 190 7.80 16.02 1.32
CA TYR A 190 8.45 15.35 0.19
C TYR A 190 7.43 14.53 -0.62
N HIS A 191 6.68 13.65 0.04
CA HIS A 191 5.67 12.82 -0.64
C HIS A 191 4.53 13.65 -1.23
N GLN A 192 4.09 14.70 -0.53
CA GLN A 192 3.03 15.59 -1.02
C GLN A 192 3.44 16.30 -2.31
N ARG A 193 4.66 16.86 -2.39
CA ARG A 193 5.15 17.55 -3.60
C ARG A 193 5.21 16.64 -4.81
N ARG A 194 5.53 15.36 -4.60
CA ARG A 194 5.84 14.43 -5.69
C ARG A 194 4.63 13.65 -6.18
N HIS A 195 3.72 13.29 -5.29
CA HIS A 195 2.56 12.44 -5.61
C HIS A 195 1.23 13.18 -5.54
N GLY A 196 1.24 14.48 -5.18
CA GLY A 196 0.09 15.36 -5.39
C GLY A 196 -1.15 14.98 -4.60
N TRP A 197 -1.00 14.35 -3.43
CA TRP A 197 -2.13 14.05 -2.54
C TRP A 197 -2.84 15.36 -2.19
N VAL A 198 -4.00 15.59 -2.83
CA VAL A 198 -4.83 16.77 -2.60
C VAL A 198 -5.38 16.68 -1.18
N ARG A 199 -5.20 17.78 -0.44
CA ARG A 199 -5.68 17.98 0.93
C ARG A 199 -7.19 17.80 1.03
#